data_AF-A0A2V9TXH4-F1
#
_entry.id   AF-A0A2V9TXH4-F1
#
_cell.length_a   1.000
_cell.length_b   1.000
_cell.length_c   1.000
_cell.angle_alpha   90.00
_cell.angle_beta   90.00
_cell.angle_gamma   90.00
#
_symmetry.space_group_name_H-M   'P 1'
#
loop_
_entity.id
_entity.type
_entity.pdbx_description
1 polymer ?
#
loop_
_entity_poly.entity_id
_entity_poly.type
_entity_poly.pdbx_seq_one_letter_code
_entity_poly.pdbx_strand_id
1 'polypeptide(L)'
;MTAEQSKRFVKPLRVVVGHRTKAEKGFYARMSMPTPEALAPGLPPTPAHDLIFHGGHTIADLVFTNFYVGAASAWKASDIQNIDKALAAAMSDVDLNNVMSQYYPGGKITSTFKPSQTLAGPPPKVFSQGDVENLVQQLFSNGSLNGFDFPSTVFNFMLPSGT
;
A
#
# COMPACT_ATOMS: atom_id res chain seq x y z
N MET A 1 -12.34 1.69 27.29
CA MET A 1 -13.58 2.01 26.54
C MET A 1 -14.70 1.11 27.02
N THR A 2 -15.81 1.68 27.48
CA THR A 2 -16.97 0.91 27.94
C THR A 2 -17.80 0.39 26.76
N ALA A 3 -18.48 -0.74 26.97
CA ALA A 3 -19.25 -1.46 25.95
C ALA A 3 -20.42 -0.65 25.33
N GLU A 4 -20.81 0.48 25.93
CA GLU A 4 -21.79 1.39 25.34
C GLU A 4 -21.23 2.24 24.19
N GLN A 5 -19.95 2.61 24.23
CA GLN A 5 -19.34 3.46 23.20
C GLN A 5 -19.17 2.71 21.88
N SER A 6 -18.86 1.40 21.92
CA SER A 6 -18.64 0.58 20.71
C SER A 6 -19.90 0.37 19.86
N LYS A 7 -21.11 0.53 20.43
CA LYS A 7 -22.39 0.39 19.71
C LYS A 7 -22.76 1.56 18.80
N ARG A 8 -22.12 2.73 18.96
CA ARG A 8 -22.39 3.92 18.12
C ARG A 8 -21.51 4.02 16.88
N PHE A 9 -20.49 3.19 16.75
CA PHE A 9 -19.55 3.26 15.63
C PHE A 9 -19.93 2.22 14.57
N VAL A 10 -20.45 2.70 13.44
CA VAL A 10 -20.57 1.87 12.24
C VAL A 10 -19.15 1.63 11.73
N LYS A 11 -18.70 0.36 11.78
CA LYS A 11 -17.42 -0.08 11.19
C LYS A 11 -17.36 0.36 9.72
N PRO A 12 -16.41 1.21 9.31
CA PRO A 12 -16.30 1.55 7.91
C PRO A 12 -15.56 0.42 7.21
N LEU A 13 -16.26 -0.27 6.30
CA LEU A 13 -15.60 -0.81 5.10
C LEU A 13 -14.86 0.35 4.41
N ARG A 14 -13.74 0.04 3.75
CA ARG A 14 -12.96 0.99 2.96
C ARG A 14 -13.76 1.35 1.70
N VAL A 15 -14.70 2.27 1.82
CA VAL A 15 -15.49 2.76 0.68
C VAL A 15 -14.77 3.98 0.10
N VAL A 16 -14.13 3.79 -1.06
CA VAL A 16 -13.69 4.92 -1.88
C VAL A 16 -14.92 5.41 -2.66
N VAL A 17 -15.43 6.56 -2.25
CA VAL A 17 -16.52 7.26 -2.94
C VAL A 17 -15.93 8.35 -3.82
N GLY A 18 -16.52 8.57 -4.99
CA GLY A 18 -16.12 9.68 -5.86
C GLY A 18 -16.24 11.02 -5.14
N HIS A 19 -15.28 11.91 -5.38
CA HIS A 19 -15.26 13.24 -4.78
C HIS A 19 -16.53 14.05 -5.14
N ARG A 20 -17.11 14.73 -4.16
CA ARG A 20 -18.35 15.55 -4.21
C ARG A 20 -19.62 14.78 -4.53
N THR A 21 -19.63 13.47 -4.35
CA THR A 21 -20.83 12.66 -4.60
C THR A 21 -21.78 12.69 -3.41
N LYS A 22 -23.07 12.36 -3.65
CA LYS A 22 -24.05 12.17 -2.57
C LYS A 22 -23.62 11.06 -1.59
N ALA A 23 -22.89 10.06 -2.07
CA ALA A 23 -22.35 8.97 -1.28
C ALA A 23 -21.29 9.45 -0.27
N GLU A 24 -20.37 10.33 -0.70
CA GLU A 24 -19.40 10.99 0.16
C GLU A 24 -20.09 11.80 1.27
N LYS A 25 -21.11 12.57 0.91
CA LYS A 25 -21.86 13.39 1.87
C LYS A 25 -22.59 12.54 2.93
N GLY A 26 -23.16 11.41 2.51
CA GLY A 26 -23.84 10.47 3.41
C GLY A 26 -22.88 9.69 4.33
N PHE A 27 -21.65 9.45 3.87
CA PHE A 27 -20.60 8.78 4.65
C PHE A 27 -20.11 9.66 5.81
N TYR A 28 -19.74 10.92 5.52
CA TYR A 28 -19.22 11.84 6.54
C TYR A 28 -20.24 12.19 7.63
N ALA A 29 -21.54 12.19 7.31
CA ALA A 29 -22.60 12.48 8.27
C ALA A 29 -22.71 11.46 9.43
N ARG A 30 -21.98 10.34 9.38
CA ARG A 30 -22.10 9.22 10.34
C ARG A 30 -20.84 8.99 11.20
N MET A 31 -19.79 9.79 11.05
CA MET A 31 -18.51 9.63 11.78
C MET A 31 -18.37 10.62 12.96
N SER A 32 -17.72 10.18 14.05
CA SER A 32 -17.36 11.02 15.21
C SER A 32 -15.92 10.68 15.66
N MET A 33 -15.01 11.68 15.75
CA MET A 33 -13.56 11.51 15.96
C MET A 33 -12.99 12.45 17.06
N PRO A 34 -11.87 12.12 17.74
CA PRO A 34 -11.19 12.96 18.77
C PRO A 34 -10.22 14.02 18.20
N THR A 35 -9.70 14.94 19.04
CA THR A 35 -8.93 16.16 18.66
C THR A 35 -7.42 16.17 19.05
N PRO A 36 -6.51 16.84 18.29
CA PRO A 36 -5.04 16.82 18.41
C PRO A 36 -4.42 18.13 18.93
N GLU A 37 -3.11 18.11 19.25
CA GLU A 37 -2.47 19.07 20.17
C GLU A 37 -1.64 20.24 19.56
N ALA A 38 -1.25 20.29 18.26
CA ALA A 38 -0.65 21.51 17.67
C ALA A 38 -0.63 21.55 16.12
N LEU A 39 -0.78 22.74 15.50
CA LEU A 39 -0.74 22.99 14.03
C LEU A 39 0.10 24.20 13.63
N ALA A 40 0.53 24.25 12.36
CA ALA A 40 1.27 25.37 11.80
C ALA A 40 0.42 26.67 11.71
N PRO A 41 1.03 27.87 11.86
CA PRO A 41 0.30 29.14 11.89
C PRO A 41 -0.55 29.37 10.63
N GLY A 42 -1.82 29.70 10.83
CA GLY A 42 -2.78 29.96 9.75
C GLY A 42 -3.46 28.71 9.18
N LEU A 43 -3.08 27.50 9.62
CA LEU A 43 -3.81 26.27 9.32
C LEU A 43 -4.74 25.94 10.50
N PRO A 44 -6.07 25.86 10.28
CA PRO A 44 -6.95 25.34 11.32
C PRO A 44 -6.61 23.89 11.61
N PRO A 45 -6.79 23.41 12.85
CA PRO A 45 -6.79 21.98 13.14
C PRO A 45 -7.62 21.23 12.13
N THR A 46 -7.00 20.26 11.45
CA THR A 46 -7.73 19.28 10.67
C THR A 46 -7.49 17.89 11.21
N PRO A 47 -8.06 17.55 12.38
CA PRO A 47 -7.88 16.24 13.02
C PRO A 47 -8.34 15.08 12.12
N ALA A 48 -9.26 15.38 11.20
CA ALA A 48 -9.74 14.47 10.17
C ALA A 48 -8.68 14.11 9.10
N HIS A 49 -7.61 14.90 8.97
CA HIS A 49 -6.49 14.65 8.06
C HIS A 49 -5.25 14.15 8.79
N ASP A 50 -5.32 13.94 10.11
CA ASP A 50 -4.22 13.32 10.82
C ASP A 50 -4.01 11.92 10.26
N LEU A 51 -2.76 11.49 10.22
CA LEU A 51 -2.41 10.12 9.86
C LEU A 51 -2.86 9.21 11.00
N ILE A 52 -4.12 8.78 10.95
CA ILE A 52 -4.71 7.87 11.91
C ILE A 52 -4.71 6.47 11.30
N PHE A 53 -4.26 5.50 12.07
CA PHE A 53 -4.33 4.11 11.64
C PHE A 53 -5.78 3.61 11.65
N HIS A 54 -6.36 3.41 10.46
CA HIS A 54 -7.76 3.01 10.27
C HIS A 54 -8.02 1.48 10.33
N GLY A 55 -7.11 0.70 10.92
CA GLY A 55 -7.31 -0.74 11.12
C GLY A 55 -6.98 -1.62 9.90
N GLY A 56 -5.80 -1.42 9.30
CA GLY A 56 -5.27 -2.27 8.23
C GLY A 56 -4.43 -3.44 8.74
N HIS A 57 -4.02 -4.33 7.84
CA HIS A 57 -2.96 -5.29 8.17
C HIS A 57 -1.63 -4.56 8.25
N THR A 58 -0.93 -4.66 9.37
CA THR A 58 0.43 -4.15 9.55
C THR A 58 1.42 -5.28 9.39
N ILE A 59 2.44 -5.08 8.57
CA ILE A 59 3.53 -6.04 8.40
C ILE A 59 4.79 -5.42 9.01
N ALA A 60 5.09 -5.79 10.26
CA ALA A 60 6.25 -5.25 10.96
C ALA A 60 7.56 -5.70 10.28
N ASP A 61 7.62 -6.95 9.84
CA ASP A 61 8.75 -7.52 9.12
C ASP A 61 8.36 -7.76 7.67
N LEU A 62 8.48 -6.71 6.85
CA LEU A 62 8.01 -6.70 5.48
C LEU A 62 9.01 -7.35 4.54
N VAL A 63 8.55 -8.31 3.75
CA VAL A 63 9.25 -8.78 2.55
C VAL A 63 8.60 -8.14 1.32
N PHE A 64 9.38 -7.70 0.35
CA PHE A 64 8.82 -7.21 -0.90
C PHE A 64 9.67 -7.59 -2.12
N THR A 65 9.02 -7.70 -3.27
CA THR A 65 9.67 -7.91 -4.57
C THR A 65 8.89 -7.21 -5.68
N ASN A 66 9.57 -6.95 -6.79
CA ASN A 66 9.01 -6.30 -7.96
C ASN A 66 8.87 -7.30 -9.12
N PHE A 67 7.67 -7.35 -9.69
CA PHE A 67 7.35 -8.03 -10.93
C PHE A 67 7.17 -7.02 -12.05
N TYR A 68 8.07 -7.02 -13.03
CA TYR A 68 8.01 -6.13 -14.19
C TYR A 68 7.17 -6.77 -15.30
N VAL A 69 6.01 -6.18 -15.61
CA VAL A 69 5.07 -6.72 -16.61
C VAL A 69 5.52 -6.36 -18.03
N GLY A 70 5.37 -7.27 -18.99
CA GLY A 70 5.56 -6.98 -20.43
C GLY A 70 6.87 -7.44 -21.07
N ALA A 71 7.57 -8.40 -20.47
CA ALA A 71 8.87 -8.94 -20.89
C ALA A 71 10.03 -7.92 -20.86
N ALA A 72 11.27 -8.43 -20.97
CA ALA A 72 12.48 -7.63 -20.83
C ALA A 72 12.61 -6.53 -21.88
N SER A 73 12.00 -6.70 -23.07
CA SER A 73 12.02 -5.71 -24.14
C SER A 73 11.14 -4.48 -23.87
N ALA A 74 10.17 -4.58 -22.95
CA ALA A 74 9.34 -3.44 -22.56
C ALA A 74 10.02 -2.51 -21.54
N TRP A 75 11.17 -2.93 -21.01
CA TRP A 75 11.89 -2.22 -19.96
C TRP A 75 13.32 -1.93 -20.38
N LYS A 76 13.81 -0.75 -20.03
CA LYS A 76 15.26 -0.52 -20.05
C LYS A 76 15.86 -1.17 -18.82
N ALA A 77 16.97 -1.89 -18.99
CA ALA A 77 17.66 -2.53 -17.87
C ALA A 77 18.08 -1.51 -16.78
N SER A 78 18.43 -0.29 -17.18
CA SER A 78 18.73 0.81 -16.25
C SER A 78 17.53 1.19 -15.38
N ASP A 79 16.32 1.14 -15.93
CA ASP A 79 15.12 1.55 -15.20
C ASP A 79 14.80 0.52 -14.12
N ILE A 80 14.88 -0.77 -14.44
CA ILE A 80 14.74 -1.87 -13.46
C ILE A 80 15.76 -1.71 -12.33
N GLN A 81 17.04 -1.55 -12.67
CA GLN A 81 18.11 -1.40 -11.67
C GLN A 81 17.90 -0.17 -10.78
N ASN A 82 17.49 0.95 -11.37
CA ASN A 82 17.25 2.19 -10.63
C ASN A 82 16.03 2.07 -9.71
N ILE A 83 14.93 1.48 -10.19
CA ILE A 83 13.71 1.26 -9.39
C ILE A 83 14.01 0.34 -8.22
N ASP A 84 14.63 -0.82 -8.47
CA ASP A 84 14.97 -1.78 -7.42
C ASP A 84 15.89 -1.15 -6.37
N LYS A 85 16.94 -0.44 -6.81
CA LYS A 85 17.87 0.26 -5.91
C LYS A 85 17.18 1.35 -5.11
N ALA A 86 16.40 2.21 -5.76
CA ALA A 86 15.76 3.35 -5.11
C ALA A 86 14.68 2.90 -4.12
N LEU A 87 13.87 1.91 -4.49
CA LEU A 87 12.85 1.36 -3.62
C LEU A 87 13.47 0.64 -2.41
N ALA A 88 14.49 -0.19 -2.63
CA ALA A 88 15.20 -0.84 -1.53
C ALA A 88 15.81 0.19 -0.57
N ALA A 89 16.45 1.24 -1.09
CA ALA A 89 17.01 2.31 -0.28
C ALA A 89 15.92 3.01 0.54
N ALA A 90 14.81 3.43 -0.08
CA ALA A 90 13.70 4.09 0.59
C ALA A 90 13.08 3.22 1.70
N MET A 91 12.86 1.93 1.43
CA MET A 91 12.27 1.00 2.40
C MET A 91 13.20 0.69 3.58
N SER A 92 14.51 0.87 3.40
CA SER A 92 15.52 0.71 4.46
C SER A 92 15.90 2.03 5.16
N ASP A 93 15.38 3.16 4.70
CA ASP A 93 15.74 4.48 5.20
C ASP A 93 15.34 4.64 6.67
N VAL A 94 16.30 5.01 7.51
CA VAL A 94 16.12 5.07 8.96
C VAL A 94 15.16 6.19 9.34
N ASP A 95 15.24 7.35 8.70
CA ASP A 95 14.41 8.50 9.03
C ASP A 95 12.96 8.26 8.60
N LEU A 96 12.75 7.68 7.42
CA LEU A 96 11.43 7.26 6.98
C LEU A 96 10.86 6.18 7.91
N ASN A 97 11.65 5.18 8.26
CA ASN A 97 11.20 4.10 9.14
C ASN A 97 10.90 4.58 10.56
N ASN A 98 11.60 5.60 11.06
CA ASN A 98 11.29 6.26 12.33
C ASN A 98 9.88 6.87 12.31
N VAL A 99 9.52 7.58 11.24
CA VAL A 99 8.17 8.12 11.05
C VAL A 99 7.14 6.99 10.97
N MET A 100 7.44 5.92 10.24
CA MET A 100 6.51 4.80 10.07
C MET A 100 6.31 3.99 11.34
N SER A 101 7.31 3.89 12.21
CA SER A 101 7.28 3.08 13.45
C SER A 101 6.11 3.43 14.38
N GLN A 102 5.64 4.68 14.36
CA GLN A 102 4.53 5.15 15.19
C GLN A 102 3.19 4.44 14.90
N TYR A 103 3.07 3.80 13.73
CA TYR A 103 1.89 3.03 13.35
C TYR A 103 1.96 1.54 13.71
N TYR A 104 3.10 1.07 14.25
CA TYR A 104 3.34 -0.33 14.54
C TYR A 104 3.39 -0.60 16.04
N PRO A 105 2.57 -1.53 16.56
CA PRO A 105 2.69 -1.99 17.94
C PRO A 105 4.11 -2.50 18.21
N GLY A 106 4.84 -1.85 19.12
CA GLY A 106 6.23 -2.20 19.46
C GLY A 106 7.30 -1.34 18.79
N GLY A 107 6.94 -0.46 17.84
CA GLY A 107 7.82 0.58 17.29
C GLY A 107 9.04 0.07 16.51
N LYS A 108 9.09 -1.24 16.20
CA LYS A 108 10.16 -1.85 15.42
C LYS A 108 9.58 -2.37 14.11
N ILE A 109 10.15 -1.92 13.01
CA ILE A 109 9.81 -2.38 11.67
C ILE A 109 11.09 -2.72 10.91
N THR A 110 11.00 -3.72 10.06
CA THR A 110 12.06 -4.12 9.14
C THR A 110 11.48 -4.31 7.74
N SER A 111 12.32 -4.15 6.73
CA SER A 111 11.97 -4.46 5.36
C SER A 111 13.10 -5.23 4.69
N THR A 112 12.75 -6.20 3.84
CA THR A 112 13.68 -7.04 3.10
C THR A 112 13.24 -7.10 1.64
N PHE A 113 14.10 -6.60 0.76
CA PHE A 113 13.91 -6.76 -0.68
C PHE A 113 14.35 -8.15 -1.12
N LYS A 114 13.48 -8.87 -1.83
CA LYS A 114 13.82 -10.08 -2.58
C LYS A 114 14.07 -9.73 -4.05
N PRO A 115 14.92 -10.49 -4.76
CA PRO A 115 15.21 -10.24 -6.17
C PRO A 115 13.94 -10.03 -6.99
N SER A 116 13.96 -9.00 -7.85
CA SER A 116 12.87 -8.73 -8.79
C SER A 116 12.86 -9.74 -9.93
N GLN A 117 11.74 -9.81 -10.64
CA GLN A 117 11.58 -10.66 -11.81
C GLN A 117 10.88 -9.91 -12.92
N THR A 118 11.29 -10.16 -14.16
CA THR A 118 10.53 -9.71 -15.33
C THR A 118 9.60 -10.82 -15.78
N LEU A 119 8.32 -10.49 -15.89
CA LEU A 119 7.28 -11.42 -16.32
C LEU A 119 7.22 -11.46 -17.85
N ALA A 120 7.16 -12.66 -18.40
CA ALA A 120 6.96 -12.86 -19.83
C ALA A 120 5.57 -12.37 -20.27
N GLY A 121 5.45 -12.01 -21.55
CA GLY A 121 4.20 -11.56 -22.15
C GLY A 121 4.37 -10.22 -22.88
N PRO A 122 3.39 -9.83 -23.71
CA PRO A 122 3.41 -8.54 -24.38
C PRO A 122 3.24 -7.40 -23.38
N PRO A 123 3.85 -6.23 -23.62
CA PRO A 123 3.56 -5.04 -22.82
C PRO A 123 2.09 -4.65 -22.95
N PRO A 124 1.36 -4.49 -21.83
CA PRO A 124 -0.03 -4.05 -21.87
C PRO A 124 -0.12 -2.59 -22.33
N LYS A 125 -1.22 -2.26 -23.02
CA LYS A 125 -1.61 -0.86 -23.36
C LYS A 125 -2.65 -0.27 -22.39
N VAL A 126 -3.23 -1.14 -21.57
CA VAL A 126 -4.18 -0.86 -20.49
C VAL A 126 -3.99 -2.00 -19.50
N PHE A 127 -3.97 -1.70 -18.20
CA PHE A 127 -3.88 -2.71 -17.15
C PHE A 127 -4.90 -2.42 -16.07
N SER A 128 -5.88 -3.30 -15.92
CA SER A 128 -7.01 -3.16 -15.01
C SER A 128 -6.84 -3.98 -13.73
N GLN A 129 -7.77 -3.79 -12.78
CA GLN A 129 -7.83 -4.63 -11.59
C GLN A 129 -8.03 -6.11 -11.94
N GLY A 130 -8.89 -6.43 -12.90
CA GLY A 130 -9.10 -7.82 -13.32
C GLY A 130 -7.84 -8.44 -13.93
N ASP A 131 -7.01 -7.65 -14.61
CA ASP A 131 -5.75 -8.12 -15.19
C ASP A 131 -4.74 -8.49 -14.11
N VAL A 132 -4.58 -7.66 -13.07
CA VAL A 132 -3.68 -8.00 -11.95
C VAL A 132 -4.20 -9.18 -11.14
N GLU A 133 -5.51 -9.30 -10.92
CA GLU A 133 -6.10 -10.43 -10.21
C GLU A 133 -5.86 -11.75 -10.97
N ASN A 134 -6.07 -11.75 -12.28
CA ASN A 134 -5.79 -12.90 -13.14
C ASN A 134 -4.30 -13.23 -13.17
N LEU A 135 -3.43 -12.23 -13.25
CA LEU A 135 -1.98 -12.43 -13.25
C LEU A 135 -1.49 -13.04 -11.94
N VAL A 136 -1.97 -12.55 -10.79
CA VAL A 136 -1.64 -13.12 -9.47
C VAL A 136 -2.11 -14.57 -9.37
N GLN A 137 -3.31 -14.90 -9.84
CA GLN A 137 -3.81 -16.27 -9.86
C GLN A 137 -2.93 -17.19 -10.74
N GLN A 138 -2.47 -16.70 -11.89
CA GLN A 138 -1.56 -17.45 -12.75
C GLN A 138 -0.21 -17.70 -12.09
N LEU A 139 0.41 -16.67 -11.48
CA LEU A 139 1.69 -16.78 -10.77
C LEU A 139 1.59 -17.68 -9.54
N PHE A 140 0.46 -17.69 -8.86
CA PHE A 140 0.19 -18.61 -7.77
C PHE A 140 0.07 -20.05 -8.30
N SER A 141 -0.77 -20.27 -9.31
CA SER A 141 -1.08 -21.60 -9.84
C SER A 141 0.13 -22.28 -10.50
N ASN A 142 1.03 -21.50 -11.12
CA ASN A 142 2.24 -22.01 -11.75
C ASN A 142 3.42 -22.15 -10.76
N GLY A 143 3.24 -21.81 -9.48
CA GLY A 143 4.26 -21.92 -8.45
C GLY A 143 5.34 -20.83 -8.46
N SER A 144 5.18 -19.76 -9.25
CA SER A 144 6.14 -18.64 -9.29
C SER A 144 6.20 -17.86 -7.99
N LEU A 145 5.15 -17.95 -7.16
CA LEU A 145 5.10 -17.35 -5.82
C LEU A 145 5.56 -18.31 -4.70
N ASN A 146 6.06 -19.50 -5.03
CA ASN A 146 6.55 -20.44 -4.04
C ASN A 146 7.78 -19.88 -3.30
N GLY A 147 7.87 -20.13 -2.00
CA GLY A 147 8.98 -19.66 -1.15
C GLY A 147 8.83 -18.21 -0.64
N PHE A 148 7.69 -17.58 -0.89
CA PHE A 148 7.28 -16.34 -0.20
C PHE A 148 6.31 -16.67 0.94
N ASP A 149 6.41 -15.90 2.02
CA ASP A 149 5.47 -15.95 3.13
C ASP A 149 4.39 -14.88 2.90
N PHE A 150 3.21 -15.29 2.43
CA PHE A 150 2.18 -14.34 1.98
C PHE A 150 1.70 -13.34 3.05
N PRO A 151 1.54 -13.72 4.34
CA PRO A 151 1.18 -12.77 5.39
C PRO A 151 2.17 -11.61 5.58
N SER A 152 3.42 -11.79 5.17
CA SER A 152 4.51 -10.80 5.34
C SER A 152 5.07 -10.26 4.02
N THR A 153 4.55 -10.70 2.86
CA THR A 153 5.09 -10.33 1.55
C THR A 153 4.16 -9.38 0.79
N VAL A 154 4.72 -8.28 0.28
CA VAL A 154 4.10 -7.40 -0.72
C VAL A 154 4.72 -7.63 -2.10
N PHE A 155 3.86 -7.91 -3.09
CA PHE A 155 4.25 -8.05 -4.49
C PHE A 155 3.89 -6.78 -5.25
N ASN A 156 4.89 -6.10 -5.79
CA ASN A 156 4.66 -4.91 -6.63
C ASN A 156 4.62 -5.32 -8.10
N PHE A 157 3.55 -4.96 -8.81
CA PHE A 157 3.44 -5.17 -10.25
C PHE A 157 3.75 -3.86 -10.98
N MET A 158 4.95 -3.77 -11.55
CA MET A 158 5.44 -2.58 -12.24
C MET A 158 4.98 -2.61 -13.70
N LEU A 159 4.48 -1.48 -14.19
CA LEU A 159 3.97 -1.33 -15.56
C LEU A 159 4.95 -0.54 -16.42
N PRO A 160 5.22 -0.98 -17.66
CA PRO A 160 6.13 -0.28 -18.55
C PRO A 160 5.54 1.07 -18.97
N SER A 161 6.42 1.98 -19.38
CA SER A 161 5.99 3.29 -19.88
C SER A 161 5.04 3.15 -21.07
N GLY A 162 3.93 3.90 -21.06
CA GLY A 162 2.92 3.86 -22.11
C GLY A 162 1.84 2.78 -21.97
N THR A 163 1.75 2.15 -20.78
CA THR A 163 0.61 1.31 -20.37
C THR A 163 -0.63 2.16 -20.05
#